data_AF-A0A2D6LAE9-F1
#
_entry.id   AF-A0A2D6LAE9-F1
#
_cell.length_a   1.000
_cell.length_b   1.000
_cell.length_c   1.000
_cell.angle_alpha   90.00
_cell.angle_beta   90.00
_cell.angle_gamma   90.00
#
_symmetry.space_group_name_H-M   'P 1'
#
loop_
_entity.id
_entity.type
_entity.pdbx_description
1 polymer ?
#
loop_
_entity_poly.entity_id
_entity_poly.type
_entity_poly.pdbx_seq_one_letter_code
_entity_poly.pdbx_strand_id
1 'polypeptide(L)'
;MVRSGFLLISQGSSIPSRNCTVNIDRSPIVAELRELKPISIELVSRGERGPLWNCLVDKYHHLGCKGLPGCNLKCLAYSHGQVVAALGWRGASLRLAARDAFIGWSEDQRKEHLGRIANGSRFLILPWVRLYTLASHVLSGNIALLVEDWNRIFRRGSKNRPGV
;
A
#
# COMPACT_ATOMS: atom_id res chain seq x y z
N MET A 1 23.84 -18.72 33.15
CA MET A 1 22.91 -19.81 32.71
C MET A 1 21.51 -19.32 33.08
N VAL A 2 20.59 -18.88 32.21
CA VAL A 2 20.31 -19.05 30.79
C VAL A 2 19.84 -17.70 30.23
N ARG A 3 20.38 -17.27 29.07
CA ARG A 3 19.90 -16.09 28.33
C ARG A 3 18.61 -16.48 27.61
N SER A 4 17.49 -15.84 27.97
CA SER A 4 16.22 -16.02 27.26
C SER A 4 16.28 -15.29 25.93
N GLY A 5 16.33 -16.06 24.84
CA GLY A 5 16.46 -15.58 23.47
C GLY A 5 15.19 -14.90 22.99
N PHE A 6 15.30 -13.61 22.68
CA PHE A 6 14.29 -12.89 21.91
C PHE A 6 14.43 -13.32 20.45
N LEU A 7 13.48 -14.11 19.96
CA LEU A 7 13.42 -14.48 18.54
C LEU A 7 12.96 -13.25 17.75
N LEU A 8 13.90 -12.39 17.36
CA LEU A 8 13.70 -11.41 16.30
C LEU A 8 13.39 -12.20 15.03
N ILE A 9 12.12 -12.29 14.65
CA ILE A 9 11.75 -12.63 13.28
C ILE A 9 12.23 -11.45 12.43
N SER A 10 13.48 -11.55 11.97
CA SER A 10 14.04 -10.76 10.90
C SER A 10 13.23 -11.05 9.63
N GLN A 11 12.09 -10.37 9.48
CA GLN A 11 11.48 -10.18 8.17
C GLN A 11 12.40 -9.24 7.40
N GLY A 12 13.42 -9.83 6.77
CA GLY A 12 14.26 -9.17 5.81
C GLY A 12 13.38 -8.69 4.67
N SER A 13 12.87 -7.46 4.77
CA SER A 13 12.49 -6.68 3.62
C SER A 13 13.79 -6.38 2.90
N SER A 14 14.25 -7.32 2.08
CA SER A 14 15.33 -7.04 1.13
C SER A 14 14.88 -5.84 0.31
N ILE A 15 15.63 -4.76 0.42
CA ILE A 15 15.52 -3.63 -0.49
C ILE A 15 15.72 -4.25 -1.88
N PRO A 16 14.73 -4.18 -2.79
CA PRO A 16 14.94 -4.70 -4.13
C PRO A 16 16.15 -3.98 -4.71
N SER A 17 17.09 -4.74 -5.28
CA SER A 17 18.15 -4.15 -6.06
C SER A 17 17.53 -3.28 -7.18
N ARG A 18 18.17 -2.15 -7.51
CA ARG A 18 17.73 -1.26 -8.60
C ARG A 18 17.63 -1.96 -9.98
N ASN A 19 18.06 -3.22 -10.07
CA ASN A 19 18.04 -4.07 -11.26
C ASN A 19 16.91 -5.11 -11.21
N CYS A 20 15.72 -4.73 -10.75
CA CYS A 20 14.57 -5.60 -10.93
C CYS A 20 14.07 -5.54 -12.39
N THR A 21 14.18 -6.67 -13.08
CA THR A 21 13.68 -6.86 -14.45
C THR A 21 12.25 -7.38 -14.38
N VAL A 22 11.28 -6.50 -14.65
CA VAL A 22 9.87 -6.88 -14.72
C VAL A 22 9.50 -7.28 -16.15
N ASN A 23 9.14 -8.54 -16.38
CA ASN A 23 8.51 -8.95 -17.63
C ASN A 23 7.00 -8.66 -17.55
N ILE A 24 6.58 -7.48 -18.00
CA ILE A 24 5.19 -7.04 -18.09
C ILE A 24 4.97 -6.31 -19.41
N ASP A 25 3.74 -6.34 -19.89
CA ASP A 25 3.32 -5.52 -20.99
C ASP A 25 3.34 -4.03 -20.61
N ARG A 26 4.06 -3.24 -21.40
CA ARG A 26 4.20 -1.78 -21.27
C ARG A 26 3.76 -1.07 -22.54
N SER A 27 2.99 -1.75 -23.39
CA SER A 27 2.38 -1.16 -24.57
C SER A 27 1.63 0.10 -24.15
N PRO A 28 1.82 1.23 -24.86
CA PRO A 28 1.15 2.47 -24.51
C PRO A 28 -0.37 2.31 -24.52
N ILE A 29 -1.02 2.72 -23.43
CA ILE A 29 -2.46 2.82 -23.34
C ILE A 29 -2.86 4.28 -23.51
N VAL A 30 -3.45 4.58 -24.66
CA VAL A 30 -4.05 5.87 -25.00
C VAL A 30 -5.51 5.60 -25.36
N ALA A 31 -6.39 5.66 -24.37
CA ALA A 31 -7.77 5.25 -24.51
C ALA A 31 -8.67 5.99 -23.52
N GLU A 32 -9.98 5.96 -23.75
CA GLU A 32 -10.98 6.43 -22.81
C GLU A 32 -11.13 5.47 -21.63
N LEU A 33 -11.63 5.97 -20.49
CA LEU A 33 -11.82 5.14 -19.29
C LEU A 33 -12.73 3.91 -19.55
N ARG A 34 -13.70 4.04 -20.45
CA ARG A 34 -14.62 2.94 -20.80
C ARG A 34 -13.91 1.76 -21.46
N GLU A 35 -12.83 2.01 -22.19
CA GLU A 35 -12.07 0.99 -22.93
C GLU A 35 -11.13 0.21 -22.02
N LEU A 36 -10.69 0.84 -20.92
CA LEU A 36 -9.89 0.20 -19.88
C LEU A 36 -10.70 -0.73 -18.96
N LYS A 37 -12.03 -0.69 -19.03
CA LYS A 37 -12.86 -1.54 -18.18
C LYS A 37 -12.89 -2.99 -18.71
N PRO A 38 -12.97 -3.99 -17.82
CA PRO A 38 -13.01 -3.85 -16.36
C PRO A 38 -11.62 -3.55 -15.78
N ILE A 39 -11.59 -2.68 -14.76
CA ILE A 39 -10.39 -2.46 -13.95
C ILE A 39 -10.53 -3.29 -12.69
N SER A 40 -9.64 -4.27 -12.52
CA SER A 40 -9.57 -5.09 -11.31
C SER A 40 -8.44 -4.61 -10.41
N ILE A 41 -8.61 -4.78 -9.09
CA ILE A 41 -7.61 -4.39 -8.11
C ILE A 41 -7.35 -5.59 -7.21
N GLU A 42 -6.08 -5.97 -7.11
CA GLU A 42 -5.63 -7.13 -6.37
C GLU A 42 -4.76 -6.72 -5.18
N LEU A 43 -5.01 -7.33 -4.03
CA LEU A 43 -4.14 -7.21 -2.86
C LEU A 43 -2.92 -8.15 -2.99
N VAL A 44 -1.72 -7.58 -3.06
CA VAL A 44 -0.47 -8.31 -3.34
C VAL A 44 0.55 -8.29 -2.19
N SER A 45 0.20 -7.70 -1.04
CA SER A 45 1.11 -7.47 0.12
C SER A 45 1.91 -8.68 0.58
N ARG A 46 1.33 -9.88 0.47
CA ARG A 46 1.90 -11.16 0.93
C ARG A 46 1.88 -12.26 -0.14
N GLY A 47 1.58 -11.89 -1.38
CA GLY A 47 1.50 -12.82 -2.51
C GLY A 47 2.74 -12.78 -3.40
N GLU A 48 2.77 -13.67 -4.39
CA GLU A 48 3.84 -13.77 -5.39
C GLU A 48 4.06 -12.49 -6.20
N ARG A 49 3.03 -11.63 -6.26
CA ARG A 49 3.04 -10.33 -6.95
C ARG A 49 3.55 -9.18 -6.07
N GLY A 50 3.85 -9.41 -4.79
CA GLY A 50 4.45 -8.41 -3.91
C GLY A 50 5.80 -7.85 -4.41
N PRO A 51 6.74 -8.70 -4.89
CA PRO A 51 7.97 -8.26 -5.54
C PRO A 51 7.75 -7.41 -6.80
N LEU A 52 6.74 -7.75 -7.62
CA LEU A 52 6.35 -6.95 -8.78
C LEU A 52 5.95 -5.53 -8.35
N TRP A 53 5.11 -5.41 -7.32
CA TRP A 53 4.74 -4.10 -6.76
C TRP A 53 5.97 -3.32 -6.29
N ASN A 54 6.88 -3.95 -5.54
CA ASN A 54 8.08 -3.28 -5.03
C ASN A 54 8.90 -2.70 -6.18
N CYS A 55 9.06 -3.49 -7.23
CA CYS A 55 9.84 -3.13 -8.40
C CYS A 55 9.24 -1.99 -9.20
N LEU A 56 7.93 -2.03 -9.45
CA LEU A 56 7.21 -0.96 -10.13
C LEU A 56 7.30 0.36 -9.37
N VAL A 57 7.10 0.31 -8.06
CA VAL A 57 7.19 1.49 -7.20
C VAL A 57 8.62 2.01 -7.13
N ASP A 58 9.62 1.13 -7.03
CA ASP A 58 11.02 1.56 -7.00
C ASP A 58 11.43 2.27 -8.28
N LYS A 59 11.00 1.73 -9.42
CA LYS A 59 11.39 2.22 -10.74
C LYS A 59 10.66 3.49 -11.17
N TYR A 60 9.37 3.60 -10.87
CA TYR A 60 8.51 4.63 -11.47
C TYR A 60 7.90 5.63 -10.48
N HIS A 61 7.88 5.34 -9.17
CA HIS A 61 7.42 6.32 -8.19
C HIS A 61 8.59 7.23 -7.79
N HIS A 62 8.39 8.55 -7.76
CA HIS A 62 9.44 9.53 -7.46
C HIS A 62 10.13 9.34 -6.08
N LEU A 63 9.44 8.74 -5.11
CA LEU A 63 10.03 8.37 -3.80
C LEU A 63 10.68 6.97 -3.73
N GLY A 64 10.57 6.18 -4.79
CA GLY A 64 11.02 4.79 -4.85
C GLY A 64 10.38 3.85 -3.80
N CYS A 65 10.92 2.64 -3.69
CA CYS A 65 10.48 1.62 -2.73
C CYS A 65 11.44 1.57 -1.53
N LYS A 66 11.19 2.40 -0.52
CA LYS A 66 12.01 2.46 0.71
C LYS A 66 11.60 1.43 1.78
N GLY A 67 10.88 0.37 1.38
CA GLY A 67 10.18 -0.52 2.29
C GLY A 67 8.98 0.15 2.96
N LEU A 68 7.96 -0.64 3.32
CA LEU A 68 6.79 -0.17 4.07
C LEU A 68 6.78 -0.85 5.44
N PRO A 69 7.50 -0.32 6.45
CA PRO A 69 7.57 -0.96 7.76
C PRO A 69 6.23 -0.88 8.50
N GLY A 70 5.93 -1.92 9.28
CA GLY A 70 4.70 -2.04 10.06
C GLY A 70 3.51 -2.57 9.25
N CYS A 71 2.29 -2.29 9.73
CA CYS A 71 1.05 -2.63 9.06
C CYS A 71 0.97 -1.91 7.72
N ASN A 72 1.05 -2.65 6.61
CA ASN A 72 0.96 -2.11 5.26
C ASN A 72 0.18 -3.04 4.34
N LEU A 73 -0.46 -2.43 3.33
CA LEU A 73 -1.09 -3.12 2.21
C LEU A 73 -0.51 -2.61 0.90
N LYS A 74 -0.39 -3.50 -0.09
CA LYS A 74 0.08 -3.23 -1.45
C LYS A 74 -0.96 -3.77 -2.40
N CYS A 75 -1.38 -2.95 -3.36
CA CYS A 75 -2.35 -3.33 -4.37
C CYS A 75 -1.82 -3.03 -5.77
N LEU A 76 -2.16 -3.88 -6.73
CA LEU A 76 -1.95 -3.64 -8.16
C LEU A 76 -3.30 -3.54 -8.84
N ALA A 77 -3.46 -2.56 -9.74
CA ALA A 77 -4.62 -2.44 -10.60
C ALA A 77 -4.30 -2.95 -12.00
N TYR A 78 -5.25 -3.67 -12.59
CA TYR A 78 -5.12 -4.29 -13.89
C TYR A 78 -6.24 -3.85 -14.82
N SER A 79 -5.92 -3.71 -16.11
CA SER A 79 -6.88 -3.57 -17.20
C SER A 79 -6.50 -4.60 -18.26
N HIS A 80 -7.42 -5.46 -18.65
CA HIS A 80 -7.19 -6.53 -19.66
C HIS A 80 -5.91 -7.36 -19.39
N GLY A 81 -5.57 -7.60 -18.12
CA GLY A 81 -4.36 -8.33 -17.71
C GLY A 81 -3.08 -7.49 -17.65
N GLN A 82 -3.08 -6.27 -18.18
CA GLN A 82 -1.95 -5.34 -18.07
C GLN A 82 -2.00 -4.54 -16.76
N VAL A 83 -0.86 -4.39 -16.08
CA VAL A 83 -0.78 -3.55 -14.88
C VAL A 83 -0.87 -2.08 -15.29
N VAL A 84 -1.78 -1.34 -14.67
CA VAL A 84 -2.00 0.09 -14.97
C VAL A 84 -1.68 1.01 -13.79
N ALA A 85 -1.73 0.49 -12.56
CA ALA A 85 -1.44 1.26 -11.36
C ALA A 85 -0.92 0.40 -10.21
N ALA A 86 -0.26 1.06 -9.24
CA ALA A 86 0.15 0.49 -7.96
C ALA A 86 -0.24 1.41 -6.81
N LEU A 87 -0.83 0.85 -5.76
CA LEU A 87 -1.23 1.56 -4.54
C LEU A 87 -0.59 0.93 -3.33
N GLY A 88 -0.20 1.73 -2.34
CA GLY A 88 0.32 1.26 -1.07
C GLY A 88 -0.29 2.03 0.08
N TRP A 89 -0.72 1.32 1.11
CA TRP A 89 -1.28 1.86 2.34
C TRP A 89 -0.43 1.45 3.53
N ARG A 90 -0.37 2.30 4.55
CA ARG A 90 0.34 2.00 5.79
C ARG A 90 -0.41 2.51 7.01
N GLY A 91 -0.12 1.94 8.17
CA GLY A 91 -0.69 2.41 9.43
C GLY A 91 -0.31 3.87 9.68
N ALA A 92 -1.17 4.57 10.42
CA ALA A 92 -0.96 5.97 10.72
C ALA A 92 0.37 6.25 11.42
N SER A 93 0.99 7.39 11.09
CA SER A 93 2.10 7.92 11.88
C SER A 93 1.66 8.15 13.32
N LEU A 94 2.44 7.66 14.30
CA LEU A 94 2.06 7.69 15.71
C LEU A 94 1.76 9.12 16.19
N ARG A 95 2.59 10.08 15.80
CA ARG A 95 2.43 11.49 16.12
C ARG A 95 2.46 12.29 14.83
N LEU A 96 1.39 13.05 14.57
CA LEU A 96 1.30 13.95 13.43
C LEU A 96 0.39 15.12 13.82
N ALA A 97 0.99 16.19 14.33
CA ALA A 97 0.25 17.34 14.88
C ALA A 97 -0.75 17.93 13.88
N ALA A 98 -0.39 17.99 12.59
CA ALA A 98 -1.29 18.48 11.54
C ALA A 98 -2.57 17.63 11.41
N ARG A 99 -2.46 16.29 11.52
CA ARG A 99 -3.64 15.41 11.53
C ARG A 99 -4.47 15.66 12.79
N ASP A 100 -3.81 15.65 13.95
CA ASP A 100 -4.50 15.76 15.23
C ASP A 100 -5.26 17.08 15.32
N ALA A 101 -4.66 18.19 14.87
CA ALA A 101 -5.31 19.49 14.76
C ALA A 101 -6.45 19.52 13.73
N PHE A 102 -6.27 18.92 12.55
CA PHE A 102 -7.30 18.89 11.51
C PHE A 102 -8.55 18.10 11.91
N ILE A 103 -8.35 16.94 12.55
CA ILE A 103 -9.47 16.10 13.02
C ILE A 103 -10.06 16.66 14.33
N GLY A 104 -9.27 17.45 15.08
CA GLY A 104 -9.66 17.98 16.40
C GLY A 104 -9.47 16.98 17.52
N TRP A 105 -8.49 16.07 17.40
CA TRP A 105 -8.21 15.06 18.42
C TRP A 105 -7.37 15.60 19.57
N SER A 106 -7.84 15.31 20.79
CA SER A 106 -6.99 15.31 21.99
C SER A 106 -5.96 14.17 21.94
N GLU A 107 -5.00 14.18 22.87
CA GLU A 107 -4.01 13.11 22.95
C GLU A 107 -4.65 11.73 23.21
N ASP A 108 -5.70 11.68 24.04
CA ASP A 108 -6.39 10.45 24.38
C ASP A 108 -7.26 9.95 23.21
N GLN A 109 -7.96 10.85 22.53
CA GLN A 109 -8.70 10.51 21.29
C GLN A 109 -7.76 9.99 20.22
N ARG A 110 -6.57 10.59 20.07
CA ARG A 110 -5.55 10.07 19.18
C ARG A 110 -5.17 8.64 19.56
N LYS A 111 -4.82 8.37 20.83
CA LYS A 111 -4.43 7.02 21.28
C LYS A 111 -5.52 5.99 20.97
N GLU A 112 -6.78 6.34 21.19
CA GLU A 112 -7.92 5.45 20.95
C GLU A 112 -8.17 5.20 19.45
N HIS A 113 -8.10 6.24 18.63
CA HIS A 113 -8.57 6.19 17.25
C HIS A 113 -7.47 5.98 16.21
N LEU A 114 -6.19 6.14 16.57
CA LEU A 114 -5.06 6.05 15.65
C LEU A 114 -5.05 4.73 14.85
N GLY A 115 -5.43 3.61 15.49
CA GLY A 115 -5.50 2.30 14.85
C GLY A 115 -6.54 2.19 13.72
N ARG A 116 -7.44 3.17 13.60
CA ARG A 116 -8.49 3.24 12.58
C ARG A 116 -8.06 4.04 11.34
N ILE A 117 -6.86 4.63 11.35
CA ILE A 117 -6.35 5.42 10.23
C ILE A 117 -5.36 4.61 9.40
N ALA A 118 -5.59 4.61 8.09
CA ALA A 118 -4.64 4.18 7.08
C ALA A 118 -4.16 5.40 6.28
N ASN A 119 -2.85 5.49 6.08
CA ASN A 119 -2.19 6.53 5.30
C ASN A 119 -1.86 6.01 3.90
N GLY A 120 -2.17 6.80 2.88
CA GLY A 120 -1.65 6.58 1.53
C GLY A 120 -0.13 6.71 1.54
N SER A 121 0.57 5.62 1.25
CA SER A 121 2.03 5.58 1.24
C SER A 121 2.60 5.70 -0.16
N ARG A 122 1.94 5.11 -1.16
CA ARG A 122 2.33 5.15 -2.57
C ARG A 122 1.08 5.16 -3.43
N PHE A 123 1.10 6.00 -4.45
CA PHE A 123 0.07 6.00 -5.47
C PHE A 123 0.75 6.29 -6.80
N LEU A 124 0.63 5.34 -7.73
CA LEU A 124 1.38 5.33 -8.97
C LEU A 124 0.45 4.89 -10.10
N ILE A 125 0.21 5.77 -11.06
CA ILE A 125 -0.24 5.39 -12.40
C ILE A 125 1.00 5.11 -13.24
N LEU A 126 1.02 3.99 -13.95
CA LEU A 126 2.21 3.57 -14.67
C LEU A 126 2.42 4.39 -15.94
N PRO A 127 3.69 4.64 -16.33
CA PRO A 127 4.02 5.65 -17.34
C PRO A 127 3.55 5.31 -18.76
N TRP A 128 3.20 4.04 -19.02
CA TRP A 128 2.59 3.64 -20.28
C TRP A 128 1.11 3.98 -20.35
N VAL A 129 0.48 4.44 -19.27
CA VAL A 129 -0.94 4.81 -19.26
C VAL A 129 -1.09 6.33 -19.38
N ARG A 130 -1.72 6.78 -20.46
CA ARG A 130 -1.97 8.20 -20.75
C ARG A 130 -3.45 8.53 -20.63
N LEU A 131 -3.98 8.39 -19.41
CA LEU A 131 -5.36 8.74 -19.10
C LEU A 131 -5.46 9.40 -17.72
N TYR A 132 -5.90 10.66 -17.70
CA TYR A 132 -6.00 11.45 -16.48
C TYR A 132 -7.08 10.90 -15.50
N THR A 133 -8.20 10.43 -16.02
CA THR A 133 -9.35 9.97 -15.20
C THR A 133 -9.11 8.64 -14.50
N LEU A 134 -8.08 7.88 -14.89
CA LEU A 134 -7.77 6.59 -14.29
C LEU A 134 -7.39 6.71 -12.82
N ALA A 135 -6.68 7.78 -12.45
CA ALA A 135 -6.19 7.98 -11.09
C ALA A 135 -7.34 7.96 -10.06
N SER A 136 -8.33 8.85 -10.24
CA SER A 136 -9.48 8.93 -9.35
C SER A 136 -10.30 7.64 -9.36
N HIS A 137 -10.47 7.02 -10.53
CA HIS A 137 -11.21 5.76 -10.65
C HIS A 137 -10.56 4.63 -9.84
N VAL A 138 -9.25 4.40 -10.03
CA VAL A 138 -8.50 3.37 -9.30
C VAL A 138 -8.48 3.66 -7.81
N LEU A 139 -8.27 4.91 -7.40
CA LEU A 139 -8.26 5.28 -5.98
C LEU A 139 -9.61 5.02 -5.33
N SER A 140 -10.72 5.43 -5.96
CA SER A 140 -12.08 5.19 -5.45
C SER A 140 -12.40 3.70 -5.32
N GLY A 141 -12.03 2.89 -6.32
CA GLY A 141 -12.21 1.44 -6.29
C GLY A 141 -11.38 0.78 -5.18
N ASN A 142 -10.14 1.25 -4.98
CA ASN A 142 -9.29 0.68 -3.94
C ASN A 142 -9.69 1.07 -2.53
N ILE A 143 -10.26 2.26 -2.31
CA ILE A 143 -10.76 2.68 -0.98
C ILE A 143 -11.83 1.72 -0.47
N ALA A 144 -12.73 1.26 -1.33
CA ALA A 144 -13.75 0.27 -0.96
C ALA A 144 -13.12 -1.04 -0.46
N LEU A 145 -12.13 -1.57 -1.20
CA LEU A 145 -11.40 -2.78 -0.84
C LEU A 145 -10.51 -2.61 0.39
N LEU A 146 -9.92 -1.42 0.55
CA LEU A 146 -9.03 -1.09 1.65
C LEU A 146 -9.70 -1.31 2.99
N VAL A 147 -10.94 -0.85 3.17
CA VAL A 147 -11.66 -0.99 4.44
C VAL A 147 -11.82 -2.46 4.82
N GLU A 148 -12.21 -3.29 3.86
CA GLU A 148 -12.39 -4.73 4.08
C GLU A 148 -11.05 -5.42 4.38
N ASP A 149 -10.05 -5.23 3.51
CA ASP A 149 -8.73 -5.86 3.63
C ASP A 149 -8.00 -5.46 4.91
N TRP A 150 -8.10 -4.18 5.28
CA TRP A 150 -7.48 -3.65 6.49
C TRP A 150 -8.05 -4.31 7.74
N ASN A 151 -9.39 -4.39 7.82
CA ASN A 151 -10.06 -5.05 8.94
C ASN A 151 -9.73 -6.54 8.97
N ARG A 152 -9.78 -7.21 7.81
CA ARG A 152 -9.47 -8.64 7.69
C ARG A 152 -8.05 -8.98 8.16
N ILE A 153 -7.06 -8.15 7.82
CA ILE A 153 -5.64 -8.44 8.08
C ILE A 153 -5.18 -7.95 9.46
N PHE A 154 -5.67 -6.81 9.94
CA PHE A 154 -5.14 -6.17 11.15
C PHE A 154 -6.11 -6.17 12.34
N ARG A 155 -7.42 -6.37 12.14
CA ARG A 155 -8.42 -6.29 13.22
C ARG A 155 -8.71 -7.63 13.92
N ARG A 156 -8.32 -8.77 13.34
CA ARG A 156 -8.27 -10.06 14.08
C ARG A 156 -7.05 -10.06 15.02
N GLY A 157 -7.23 -9.51 16.22
CA GLY A 157 -6.22 -9.56 17.29
C GLY A 157 -6.17 -8.38 18.26
N SER A 158 -7.24 -7.59 18.45
CA SER A 158 -7.26 -6.50 19.45
C SER A 158 -7.52 -6.96 20.90
N LYS A 159 -7.01 -8.14 21.28
CA LYS A 159 -6.81 -8.48 22.69
C LYS A 159 -5.30 -8.62 22.88
N ASN A 160 -4.72 -7.68 23.63
CA ASN A 160 -3.29 -7.51 23.94
C ASN A 160 -2.39 -6.91 22.83
N ARG A 161 -2.31 -5.58 22.81
CA ARG A 161 -0.99 -4.93 22.82
C ARG A 161 -0.87 -4.11 24.12
N PRO A 162 0.06 -4.45 25.03
CA PRO A 162 0.40 -3.56 26.13
C PRO A 162 1.11 -2.32 25.59
N GLY A 163 0.99 -1.23 26.35
CA GLY A 163 1.27 0.13 25.93
C GLY A 163 2.63 0.40 25.29
N VAL A 164 2.61 1.47 24.50
CA VAL A 164 3.76 2.36 24.24
C VAL A 164 3.33 3.75 24.70
#